data_AF-A0A0J8REF2-F1
#
_entry.id   AF-A0A0J8REF2-F1
#
_cell.length_a   1.000
_cell.length_b   1.000
_cell.length_c   1.000
_cell.angle_alpha   90.00
_cell.angle_beta   90.00
_cell.angle_gamma   90.00
#
_symmetry.space_group_name_H-M   'P 1'
#
loop_
_entity.id
_entity.type
_entity.pdbx_description
1 polymer ?
#
loop_
_entity_poly.entity_id
_entity_poly.type
_entity_poly.pdbx_seq_one_letter_code
_entity_poly.pdbx_strand_id
1 'polypeptide(L)'
;MKAYYLEDMIITQTVTELLRLVGVTAFNDLLMRRNFLSWKRGLQINYNITRIEEWCKSHEMPEGTLQLEHLMQATKLLQLKKATLNDIEIIQDICWMLSPNQIQKLLNQYLVADYEQPINGEIMKAVASRVTEKSDVLLLTAVDMEDSGPYEIAEPRVITALETYTPSWLQTPRLKRLAEIVSAQAMAQQEKLDSAEVGDPIEPIPEA
;
A
#
# COMPACT_ATOMS: atom_id res chain seq x y z
N MET A 1 0.85 -11.19 8.25
CA MET A 1 -0.16 -11.54 7.23
C MET A 1 0.22 -12.83 6.49
N LYS A 2 1.39 -12.90 5.81
CA LYS A 2 1.85 -14.13 5.13
C LYS A 2 1.90 -15.37 6.03
N ALA A 3 2.37 -15.25 7.27
CA ALA A 3 2.42 -16.37 8.24
C ALA A 3 1.04 -16.92 8.64
N TYR A 4 -0.03 -16.15 8.43
CA TYR A 4 -1.41 -16.58 8.66
C TYR A 4 -2.08 -17.04 7.36
N TYR A 5 -1.30 -17.21 6.29
CA TYR A 5 -1.77 -17.64 4.98
C TYR A 5 -2.89 -16.75 4.42
N LEU A 6 -2.92 -15.45 4.73
CA LEU A 6 -3.91 -14.53 4.17
C LEU A 6 -3.73 -14.39 2.65
N GLU A 7 -4.84 -14.21 1.94
CA GLU A 7 -4.87 -13.99 0.49
C GLU A 7 -4.08 -12.74 0.11
N ASP A 8 -3.26 -12.83 -0.93
CA ASP A 8 -2.40 -11.73 -1.37
C ASP A 8 -3.19 -10.45 -1.72
N MET A 9 -4.42 -10.59 -2.22
CA MET A 9 -5.34 -9.49 -2.46
C MET A 9 -5.63 -8.69 -1.19
N ILE A 10 -5.89 -9.36 -0.07
CA ILE A 10 -6.17 -8.73 1.22
C ILE A 10 -4.92 -8.02 1.75
N ILE A 11 -3.74 -8.64 1.60
CA ILE A 11 -2.46 -8.03 1.99
C ILE A 11 -2.22 -6.76 1.16
N THR A 12 -2.43 -6.85 -0.15
CA THR A 12 -2.21 -5.76 -1.10
C THR A 12 -3.12 -4.58 -0.79
N GLN A 13 -4.41 -4.84 -0.58
CA GLN A 13 -5.40 -3.83 -0.23
C GLN A 13 -5.09 -3.14 1.09
N THR A 14 -4.74 -3.92 2.13
CA THR A 14 -4.39 -3.38 3.44
C THR A 14 -3.19 -2.44 3.36
N VAL A 15 -2.12 -2.87 2.69
CA VAL A 15 -0.89 -2.06 2.56
C VAL A 15 -1.14 -0.84 1.67
N THR A 16 -1.97 -0.96 0.63
CA THR A 16 -2.33 0.17 -0.25
C THR A 16 -3.07 1.26 0.53
N GLU A 17 -4.05 0.91 1.36
CA GLU A 17 -4.75 1.90 2.19
C GLU A 17 -3.84 2.52 3.26
N LEU A 18 -2.92 1.75 3.84
CA LEU A 18 -1.91 2.31 4.74
C LEU A 18 -1.00 3.33 4.04
N LEU A 19 -0.56 3.03 2.81
CA LEU A 19 0.26 3.95 2.02
C LEU A 19 -0.54 5.20 1.60
N ARG A 20 -1.83 5.06 1.32
CA ARG A 20 -2.74 6.18 1.07
C ARG A 20 -2.86 7.09 2.29
N LEU A 21 -3.07 6.52 3.47
CA LEU A 21 -3.10 7.27 4.73
C LEU A 21 -1.79 8.04 4.95
N VAL A 22 -0.65 7.37 4.78
CA VAL A 22 0.68 8.00 4.88
C VAL A 22 0.84 9.13 3.88
N GLY A 23 0.52 8.90 2.60
CA GLY A 23 0.68 9.86 1.52
C GLY A 23 -0.17 11.12 1.72
N VAL A 24 -1.47 10.94 2.00
CA VAL A 24 -2.41 12.05 2.24
C VAL A 24 -2.03 12.84 3.48
N THR A 25 -1.77 12.15 4.60
CA THR A 25 -1.46 12.81 5.88
C THR A 25 -0.14 13.58 5.78
N ALA A 26 0.92 12.96 5.26
CA ALA A 26 2.21 13.60 5.14
C ALA A 26 2.18 14.79 4.17
N PHE A 27 1.45 14.69 3.06
CA PHE A 27 1.31 15.80 2.11
C PHE A 27 0.55 16.99 2.72
N ASN A 28 -0.59 16.73 3.39
CA ASN A 28 -1.38 17.76 4.05
C ASN A 28 -0.56 18.45 5.17
N ASP A 29 0.16 17.67 5.98
CA ASP A 29 1.05 18.19 7.01
C ASP A 29 2.17 19.04 6.40
N LEU A 30 2.77 18.60 5.30
CA LEU A 30 3.81 19.34 4.60
C LEU A 30 3.31 20.72 4.15
N LEU A 31 2.11 20.81 3.55
CA LEU A 31 1.50 22.07 3.09
C LEU A 31 1.14 23.02 4.24
N MET A 32 0.82 22.48 5.42
CA MET A 32 0.40 23.28 6.57
C MET A 32 1.59 23.78 7.39
N ARG A 33 2.77 23.15 7.26
CA ARG A 33 3.91 23.42 8.13
C ARG A 33 4.71 24.65 7.72
N ARG A 34 4.60 25.72 8.52
CA ARG A 34 5.40 26.94 8.35
C ARG A 34 6.86 26.72 8.75
N ASN A 35 7.77 27.47 8.12
CA ASN A 35 9.20 27.47 8.42
C ASN A 35 9.85 26.07 8.36
N PHE A 36 9.43 25.25 7.40
CA PHE A 36 9.89 23.88 7.28
C PHE A 36 10.41 23.54 5.89
N LEU A 37 9.70 23.96 4.85
CA LEU A 37 10.01 23.61 3.46
C LEU A 37 11.35 24.20 3.04
N SER A 38 12.30 23.34 2.64
CA SER A 38 13.61 23.74 2.10
C SER A 38 14.13 22.63 1.20
N TRP A 39 15.15 22.95 0.39
CA TRP A 39 15.83 21.94 -0.43
C TRP A 39 16.29 20.74 0.39
N LYS A 40 16.93 20.99 1.55
CA LYS A 40 17.45 19.94 2.44
C LYS A 40 16.34 19.05 3.01
N ARG A 41 15.18 19.63 3.37
CA ARG A 41 14.02 18.84 3.80
C ARG A 41 13.44 18.03 2.64
N GLY A 42 13.38 18.60 1.44
CA GLY A 42 13.02 17.87 0.23
C GLY A 42 13.90 16.62 0.04
N LEU A 43 15.22 16.76 0.13
CA LEU A 43 16.13 15.62 0.01
C LEU A 43 15.89 14.53 1.08
N GLN A 44 15.67 14.92 2.34
CA GLN A 44 15.38 13.98 3.42
C GLN A 44 14.06 13.23 3.21
N ILE A 45 13.00 13.94 2.83
CA ILE A 45 11.69 13.31 2.57
C ILE A 45 11.81 12.39 1.35
N ASN A 46 12.55 12.79 0.32
CA ASN A 46 12.78 11.96 -0.86
C ASN A 46 13.45 10.64 -0.48
N TYR A 47 14.47 10.67 0.38
CA TYR A 47 15.10 9.46 0.90
C TYR A 47 14.09 8.54 1.61
N ASN A 48 13.23 9.10 2.45
CA ASN A 48 12.17 8.33 3.13
C ASN A 48 11.21 7.68 2.12
N ILE A 49 10.77 8.43 1.10
CA ILE A 49 9.88 7.91 0.04
C ILE A 49 10.59 6.78 -0.73
N THR A 50 11.86 6.95 -1.10
CA THR A 50 12.63 5.90 -1.80
C THR A 50 12.76 4.63 -0.96
N ARG A 51 12.93 4.72 0.36
CA ARG A 51 12.93 3.53 1.24
C ARG A 51 11.59 2.79 1.21
N ILE A 52 10.47 3.52 1.19
CA ILE A 52 9.13 2.93 1.07
C ILE A 52 8.95 2.30 -0.33
N GLU A 53 9.41 2.96 -1.38
CA GLU A 53 9.37 2.46 -2.75
C GLU A 53 10.15 1.14 -2.92
N GLU A 54 11.38 1.09 -2.39
CA GLU A 54 12.20 -0.12 -2.38
C GLU A 54 11.52 -1.26 -1.61
N TRP A 55 10.90 -0.96 -0.47
CA TRP A 55 10.14 -1.95 0.30
C TRP A 55 8.94 -2.46 -0.48
N CYS A 56 8.17 -1.59 -1.14
CA CYS A 56 7.04 -1.99 -1.97
C CYS A 56 7.47 -2.91 -3.12
N LYS A 57 8.58 -2.58 -3.80
CA LYS A 57 9.15 -3.42 -4.85
C LYS A 57 9.59 -4.79 -4.35
N SER A 58 10.25 -4.86 -3.18
CA SER A 58 10.69 -6.13 -2.61
C SER A 58 9.55 -7.00 -2.08
N HIS A 59 8.33 -6.46 -1.96
CA HIS A 59 7.13 -7.16 -1.50
C HIS A 59 6.10 -7.35 -2.64
N GLU A 60 6.52 -7.20 -3.90
CA GLU A 60 5.68 -7.44 -5.10
C GLU A 60 4.48 -6.49 -5.21
N MET A 61 4.61 -5.27 -4.66
CA MET A 61 3.54 -4.27 -4.63
C MET A 61 3.98 -2.90 -5.19
N PRO A 62 4.52 -2.82 -6.43
CA PRO A 62 5.02 -1.55 -6.97
C PRO A 62 3.93 -0.47 -7.07
N GLU A 63 2.68 -0.86 -7.31
CA GLU A 63 1.53 0.06 -7.44
C GLU A 63 1.19 0.80 -6.13
N GLY A 64 1.56 0.25 -4.97
CA GLY A 64 1.36 0.93 -3.68
C GLY A 64 2.04 2.29 -3.60
N THR A 65 3.11 2.48 -4.38
CA THR A 65 3.87 3.75 -4.42
C THR A 65 3.10 4.91 -5.04
N LEU A 66 2.09 4.61 -5.88
CA LEU A 66 1.21 5.62 -6.49
C LEU A 66 0.43 6.41 -5.43
N GLN A 67 0.19 5.80 -4.27
CA GLN A 67 -0.48 6.45 -3.14
C GLN A 67 0.34 7.59 -2.52
N LEU A 68 1.65 7.66 -2.82
CA LEU A 68 2.56 8.69 -2.33
C LEU A 68 2.85 9.77 -3.39
N GLU A 69 2.23 9.72 -4.57
CA GLU A 69 2.62 10.54 -5.73
C GLU A 69 2.53 12.04 -5.44
N HIS A 70 1.48 12.51 -4.76
CA HIS A 70 1.34 13.92 -4.36
C HIS A 70 2.52 14.38 -3.47
N LEU A 71 2.89 13.57 -2.47
CA LEU A 71 4.01 13.85 -1.59
C LEU A 71 5.33 13.84 -2.37
N MET A 72 5.49 12.89 -3.30
CA MET A 72 6.68 12.76 -4.14
C MET A 72 6.86 14.00 -5.02
N GLN A 73 5.80 14.46 -5.69
CA GLN A 73 5.86 15.64 -6.55
C GLN A 73 6.10 16.93 -5.75
N ALA A 74 5.45 17.10 -4.60
CA ALA A 74 5.75 18.22 -3.70
C ALA A 74 7.23 18.22 -3.28
N THR A 75 7.77 17.05 -2.98
CA THR A 75 9.17 16.86 -2.60
C THR A 75 10.14 17.13 -3.77
N LYS A 76 9.77 16.77 -5.01
CA LYS A 76 10.51 17.13 -6.23
C LYS A 76 10.53 18.64 -6.44
N LEU A 77 9.39 19.32 -6.31
CA LEU A 77 9.29 20.79 -6.41
C LEU A 77 10.26 21.51 -5.46
N LEU A 78 10.41 21.03 -4.21
CA LEU A 78 11.37 21.60 -3.27
C LEU A 78 12.82 21.52 -3.79
N GLN A 79 13.16 20.52 -4.60
CA GLN A 79 14.50 20.27 -5.10
C GLN A 79 14.78 20.84 -6.50
N LEU A 80 13.73 21.06 -7.31
CA LEU A 80 13.86 21.61 -8.66
C LEU A 80 14.35 23.06 -8.63
N LYS A 81 14.99 23.50 -9.72
CA LYS A 81 15.42 24.89 -9.88
C LYS A 81 14.19 25.81 -9.97
N LYS A 82 14.30 27.03 -9.42
CA LYS A 82 13.21 28.01 -9.28
C LYS A 82 13.66 29.43 -9.66
N ALA A 83 14.41 29.58 -10.77
CA ALA A 83 15.11 30.82 -11.11
C ALA A 83 14.51 31.59 -12.29
N THR A 84 13.80 30.90 -13.19
CA THR A 84 13.21 31.49 -14.41
C THR A 84 11.75 31.06 -14.56
N LEU A 85 11.00 31.75 -15.43
CA LEU A 85 9.62 31.34 -15.76
C LEU A 85 9.58 29.96 -16.44
N ASN A 86 10.59 29.62 -17.24
CA ASN A 86 10.72 28.30 -17.84
C ASN A 86 10.88 27.20 -16.77
N ASP A 87 11.61 27.47 -15.67
CA ASP A 87 11.71 26.51 -14.57
C ASP A 87 10.34 26.24 -13.92
N ILE A 88 9.44 27.23 -13.89
CA ILE A 88 8.08 27.07 -13.36
C ILE A 88 7.23 26.19 -14.28
N GLU A 89 7.39 26.32 -15.59
CA GLU A 89 6.71 25.45 -16.56
C GLU A 89 7.18 24.00 -16.39
N ILE A 90 8.49 23.78 -16.25
CA ILE A 90 9.06 22.45 -15.94
C ILE A 90 8.51 21.90 -14.62
N ILE A 91 8.41 22.73 -13.58
CA ILE A 91 7.83 22.30 -12.29
C ILE A 91 6.38 21.85 -12.48
N GLN A 92 5.58 22.55 -13.29
CA GLN A 92 4.19 22.18 -13.54
C GLN A 92 4.07 20.89 -14.34
N ASP A 93 4.93 20.66 -15.33
CA ASP A 93 4.95 19.43 -16.10
C ASP A 93 5.35 18.22 -15.24
N ILE A 94 6.35 18.38 -14.38
CA ILE A 94 6.80 17.31 -13.47
C ILE A 94 5.78 17.08 -12.35
N CYS A 95 5.18 18.16 -11.84
CA CYS A 95 4.28 18.13 -10.68
C CYS A 95 2.80 18.20 -11.11
N TRP A 96 2.43 17.42 -12.11
CA TRP A 96 1.10 17.41 -12.73
C TRP A 96 -0.04 16.98 -11.80
N MET A 97 0.25 16.31 -10.68
CA MET A 97 -0.73 15.97 -9.64
C MET A 97 -1.02 17.15 -8.71
N LEU A 98 -0.15 18.16 -8.70
CA LEU A 98 -0.34 19.34 -7.84
C LEU A 98 -1.18 20.40 -8.54
N SER A 99 -2.21 20.88 -7.86
CA SER A 99 -2.97 22.04 -8.33
C SER A 99 -2.11 23.31 -8.33
N PRO A 100 -2.45 24.33 -9.15
CA PRO A 100 -1.78 25.63 -9.13
C PRO A 100 -1.74 26.26 -7.72
N ASN A 101 -2.80 26.08 -6.94
CA ASN A 101 -2.90 26.53 -5.55
C ASN A 101 -1.87 25.86 -4.63
N GLN A 102 -1.69 24.54 -4.75
CA GLN A 102 -0.70 23.80 -3.96
C GLN A 102 0.73 24.19 -4.34
N ILE A 103 1.01 24.36 -5.64
CA ILE A 103 2.31 24.83 -6.13
C ILE A 103 2.61 26.23 -5.56
N GLN A 104 1.65 27.16 -5.67
CA GLN A 104 1.79 28.51 -5.13
C GLN A 104 2.07 28.47 -3.62
N LYS A 105 1.33 27.64 -2.88
CA LYS A 105 1.49 27.48 -1.43
C LYS A 105 2.89 26.99 -1.05
N LEU A 106 3.38 25.94 -1.73
CA LEU A 106 4.71 25.36 -1.50
C LEU A 106 5.82 26.38 -1.80
N LEU A 107 5.71 27.12 -2.91
CA LEU A 107 6.68 28.16 -3.27
C LEU A 107 6.67 29.34 -2.29
N ASN A 108 5.50 29.79 -1.86
CA ASN A 108 5.36 30.87 -0.88
C ASN A 108 5.98 30.53 0.49
N GLN A 109 5.98 29.26 0.87
CA GLN A 109 6.51 28.78 2.15
C GLN A 109 7.94 28.26 2.06
N TYR A 110 8.54 28.25 0.86
CA TYR A 110 9.88 27.74 0.64
C TYR A 110 10.93 28.62 1.33
N LEU A 111 11.75 27.99 2.18
CA LEU A 111 12.88 28.60 2.85
C LEU A 111 14.12 28.46 1.96
N VAL A 112 14.54 29.60 1.44
CA VAL A 112 15.78 29.76 0.66
C VAL A 112 16.96 29.63 1.62
N ALA A 113 17.92 28.77 1.29
CA ALA A 113 19.16 28.62 2.06
C ALA A 113 20.11 29.80 1.78
N ASP A 114 21.09 30.04 2.66
CA ASP A 114 22.02 31.19 2.57
C ASP A 114 22.83 31.24 1.26
N TYR A 115 23.02 30.10 0.61
CA TYR A 115 23.73 29.95 -0.66
C TYR A 115 22.81 29.83 -1.88
N GLU A 116 21.49 29.90 -1.69
CA GLU A 116 20.50 29.87 -2.77
C GLU A 116 20.07 31.29 -3.16
N GLN A 117 19.82 31.50 -4.45
CA GLN A 117 19.23 32.76 -4.90
C GLN A 117 17.75 32.82 -4.49
N PRO A 118 17.28 33.93 -3.91
CA PRO A 118 15.87 34.11 -3.61
C PRO A 118 14.99 33.96 -4.85
N ILE A 119 13.79 33.41 -4.67
CA ILE A 119 12.81 33.29 -5.75
C ILE A 119 12.39 34.70 -6.18
N ASN A 120 12.53 34.99 -7.48
CA ASN A 120 12.18 36.30 -8.03
C ASN A 120 10.68 36.61 -7.81
N GLY A 121 10.35 37.83 -7.41
CA GLY A 121 8.97 38.28 -7.24
C GLY A 121 8.13 38.18 -8.53
N GLU A 122 8.74 38.25 -9.71
CA GLU A 122 8.06 38.01 -10.99
C GLU A 122 7.57 36.56 -11.13
N ILE A 123 8.38 35.59 -10.68
CA ILE A 123 7.99 34.18 -10.61
C ILE A 123 6.80 34.01 -9.67
N MET A 124 6.87 34.62 -8.48
CA MET A 124 5.79 34.54 -7.50
C MET A 124 4.48 35.14 -8.03
N LYS A 125 4.57 36.26 -8.75
CA LYS A 125 3.41 36.88 -9.45
C LYS A 125 2.87 35.98 -10.56
N ALA A 126 3.74 35.37 -11.37
CA ALA A 126 3.33 34.48 -12.45
C ALA A 126 2.66 33.20 -11.94
N VAL A 127 3.12 32.65 -10.81
CA VAL A 127 2.44 31.51 -10.17
C VAL A 127 1.10 31.97 -9.58
N ALA A 128 1.04 33.15 -8.97
CA ALA A 128 -0.20 33.70 -8.44
C ALA A 128 -1.26 33.99 -9.51
N SER A 129 -0.87 34.45 -10.71
CA SER A 129 -1.83 34.69 -11.80
C SER A 129 -2.40 33.40 -12.41
N ARG A 130 -1.74 32.25 -12.19
CA ARG A 130 -2.21 30.92 -12.62
C ARG A 130 -3.19 30.29 -11.63
N VAL A 131 -3.33 30.85 -10.43
CA VAL A 131 -4.34 30.46 -9.46
C VAL A 131 -5.69 31.05 -9.88
N THR A 132 -6.70 30.20 -10.07
CA THR A 132 -8.06 30.64 -10.36
C THR A 132 -8.91 30.63 -9.08
N GLU A 133 -9.80 31.60 -8.94
CA GLU A 133 -10.67 31.79 -7.75
C GLU A 133 -11.65 30.63 -7.48
N LYS A 134 -11.72 29.61 -8.35
CA LYS A 134 -12.79 28.60 -8.33
C LYS A 134 -12.53 27.38 -7.45
N SER A 135 -11.37 27.25 -6.81
CA SER A 135 -11.11 26.13 -5.90
C SER A 135 -10.16 26.51 -4.77
N ASP A 136 -10.73 26.70 -3.58
CA ASP A 136 -9.99 26.92 -2.32
C ASP A 136 -9.49 25.62 -1.67
N VAL A 137 -9.70 24.46 -2.31
CA VAL A 137 -9.33 23.16 -1.74
C VAL A 137 -7.83 22.91 -1.95
N LEU A 138 -7.04 23.31 -0.96
CA LEU A 138 -5.59 23.08 -0.91
C LEU A 138 -5.22 21.67 -0.44
N LEU A 139 -5.96 21.15 0.54
CA LEU A 139 -5.67 19.88 1.19
C LEU A 139 -6.34 18.75 0.44
N LEU A 140 -5.67 17.59 0.40
CA LEU A 140 -6.30 16.36 -0.02
C LEU A 140 -7.36 15.98 1.01
N THR A 141 -8.46 15.37 0.56
CA THR A 141 -9.47 14.80 1.45
C THR A 141 -8.79 13.86 2.43
N ALA A 142 -8.94 14.13 3.73
CA ALA A 142 -8.37 13.29 4.76
C ALA A 142 -8.91 11.86 4.62
N VAL A 143 -8.04 10.88 4.86
CA VAL A 143 -8.47 9.49 4.96
C VAL A 143 -9.25 9.35 6.28
N ASP A 144 -10.46 8.84 6.19
CA ASP A 144 -11.31 8.61 7.36
C ASP A 144 -10.74 7.43 8.16
N MET A 145 -10.59 7.65 9.47
CA MET A 145 -10.01 6.67 10.39
C MET A 145 -11.07 5.76 11.00
N GLU A 146 -12.34 6.14 10.92
CA GLU A 146 -13.49 5.39 11.42
C GLU A 146 -14.16 4.57 10.30
N ASP A 147 -14.13 5.08 9.07
CA ASP A 147 -14.68 4.41 7.89
C ASP A 147 -13.64 4.29 6.76
N SER A 148 -13.16 3.09 6.52
CA SER A 148 -12.26 2.78 5.40
C SER A 148 -12.96 2.72 4.04
N GLY A 149 -14.29 2.80 4.01
CA GLY A 149 -15.08 2.41 2.86
C GLY A 149 -15.08 0.89 2.65
N PRO A 150 -15.65 0.43 1.52
CA PRO A 150 -15.80 -0.99 1.23
C PRO A 150 -14.45 -1.63 0.90
N TYR A 151 -14.15 -2.74 1.58
CA TYR A 151 -13.05 -3.63 1.25
C TYR A 151 -13.52 -4.78 0.35
N GLU A 152 -12.65 -5.27 -0.51
CA GLU A 152 -12.93 -6.49 -1.27
C GLU A 152 -12.79 -7.69 -0.35
N ILE A 153 -13.82 -8.52 -0.32
CA ILE A 153 -13.87 -9.71 0.51
C ILE A 153 -13.30 -10.87 -0.30
N ALA A 154 -12.32 -11.58 0.25
CA ALA A 154 -11.79 -12.79 -0.36
C ALA A 154 -12.87 -13.89 -0.43
N GLU A 155 -12.88 -14.64 -1.52
CA GLU A 155 -13.81 -15.77 -1.65
C GLU A 155 -13.51 -16.85 -0.58
N PRO A 156 -14.55 -17.54 -0.08
CA PRO A 156 -14.35 -18.63 0.86
C PRO A 156 -13.44 -19.71 0.28
N ARG A 157 -12.42 -20.11 1.05
CA ARG A 157 -11.52 -21.20 0.64
C ARG A 157 -12.26 -22.51 0.53
N VAL A 158 -11.99 -23.26 -0.53
CA VAL A 158 -12.47 -24.63 -0.68
C VAL A 158 -11.77 -25.51 0.35
N ILE A 159 -12.55 -26.09 1.26
CA ILE A 159 -12.05 -27.02 2.28
C ILE A 159 -12.10 -28.42 1.68
N THR A 160 -10.94 -29.00 1.37
CA THR A 160 -10.83 -30.36 0.82
C THR A 160 -10.91 -31.43 1.91
N ALA A 161 -10.37 -31.15 3.08
CA ALA A 161 -10.40 -32.03 4.25
C ALA A 161 -10.50 -31.23 5.54
N LEU A 162 -11.23 -31.77 6.52
CA LEU A 162 -11.31 -31.22 7.87
C LEU A 162 -10.15 -31.75 8.70
N GLU A 163 -9.22 -30.87 9.09
CA GLU A 163 -8.21 -31.21 10.07
C GLU A 163 -8.85 -31.34 11.46
N THR A 164 -8.64 -32.48 12.12
CA THR A 164 -9.12 -32.76 13.48
C THR A 164 -8.13 -32.30 14.56
N TYR A 165 -7.05 -31.62 14.17
CA TYR A 165 -6.02 -31.16 15.10
C TYR A 165 -6.60 -30.19 16.13
N THR A 166 -6.40 -30.51 17.41
CA THR A 166 -6.75 -29.62 18.53
C THR A 166 -5.50 -29.35 19.36
N PRO A 167 -5.10 -28.08 19.57
CA PRO A 167 -3.92 -27.76 20.37
C PRO A 167 -4.01 -28.29 21.81
N SER A 168 -2.87 -28.76 22.34
CA SER A 168 -2.80 -29.40 23.66
C SER A 168 -3.18 -28.43 24.79
N TRP A 169 -2.82 -27.15 24.67
CA TRP A 169 -3.11 -26.09 25.64
C TRP A 169 -4.58 -25.66 25.67
N LEU A 170 -5.39 -26.03 24.66
CA LEU A 170 -6.81 -25.72 24.64
C LEU A 170 -7.58 -26.69 25.54
N GLN A 171 -8.25 -26.17 26.58
CA GLN A 171 -9.04 -26.96 27.54
C GLN A 171 -10.43 -27.30 26.99
N THR A 172 -10.48 -28.12 25.96
CA THR A 172 -11.72 -28.54 25.29
C THR A 172 -11.87 -30.07 25.29
N PRO A 173 -12.13 -30.71 26.45
CA PRO A 173 -12.09 -32.17 26.59
C PRO A 173 -13.11 -32.90 25.71
N ARG A 174 -14.31 -32.33 25.54
CA ARG A 174 -15.34 -32.91 24.65
C ARG A 174 -14.95 -32.82 23.17
N LEU A 175 -14.30 -31.73 22.77
CA LEU A 175 -13.86 -31.52 21.39
C LEU A 175 -12.67 -32.42 21.05
N LYS A 176 -11.71 -32.57 21.96
CA LYS A 176 -10.58 -33.50 21.82
C LYS A 176 -11.06 -34.93 21.62
N ARG A 177 -11.98 -35.40 22.48
CA ARG A 177 -12.58 -36.74 22.34
C ARG A 177 -13.32 -36.90 21.01
N LEU A 178 -14.02 -35.87 20.54
CA LEU A 178 -14.70 -35.91 19.25
C LEU A 178 -13.70 -36.01 18.10
N ALA A 179 -12.65 -35.19 18.11
CA ALA A 179 -11.59 -35.21 17.11
C ALA A 179 -10.89 -36.58 17.03
N GLU A 180 -10.58 -37.20 18.17
CA GLU A 180 -10.00 -38.54 18.26
C GLU A 180 -10.91 -39.60 17.63
N ILE A 181 -12.22 -39.58 17.95
CA ILE A 181 -13.19 -40.52 17.40
C ILE A 181 -13.31 -40.36 15.88
N VAL A 182 -13.42 -39.12 15.39
CA VAL A 182 -13.55 -38.84 13.95
C VAL A 182 -12.29 -39.25 13.19
N SER A 183 -11.11 -38.98 13.74
CA SER A 183 -9.83 -39.40 13.14
C SER A 183 -9.70 -40.92 13.07
N ALA A 184 -10.08 -41.65 14.13
CA ALA A 184 -10.05 -43.12 14.13
C ALA A 184 -11.03 -43.71 13.11
N GLN A 185 -12.22 -43.12 12.94
CA GLN A 185 -13.20 -43.55 11.94
C GLN A 185 -12.71 -43.33 10.51
N ALA A 186 -12.08 -42.17 10.24
CA ALA A 186 -11.52 -41.87 8.93
C ALA A 186 -10.40 -42.85 8.54
N MET A 187 -9.49 -43.17 9.47
CA MET A 187 -8.42 -44.16 9.24
C MET A 187 -8.97 -45.55 8.93
N ALA A 188 -9.95 -46.03 9.72
CA ALA A 188 -10.56 -47.33 9.50
C ALA A 188 -11.33 -47.44 8.17
N GLN A 189 -11.84 -46.32 7.65
CA GLN A 189 -12.51 -46.27 6.35
C GLN A 189 -11.50 -46.30 5.19
N GLN A 190 -10.36 -45.64 5.35
CA GLN A 190 -9.26 -45.68 4.37
C GLN A 190 -8.67 -47.09 4.25
N GLU A 191 -8.36 -47.76 5.36
CA GLU A 191 -7.84 -49.14 5.36
C GLU A 191 -8.77 -50.14 4.65
N LYS A 192 -10.10 -49.95 4.80
CA LYS A 192 -11.09 -50.78 4.10
C LYS A 192 -11.07 -50.56 2.59
N LEU A 193 -10.92 -49.33 2.14
CA LEU A 193 -10.86 -49.00 0.71
C LEU A 193 -9.59 -49.57 0.07
N ASP A 194 -8.44 -49.39 0.72
CA ASP A 194 -7.16 -49.92 0.23
C ASP A 194 -7.16 -51.46 0.16
N SER A 195 -7.84 -52.14 1.10
CA SER A 195 -7.97 -53.60 1.08
C SER A 195 -8.90 -54.14 -0.03
N ALA A 196 -9.81 -53.31 -0.54
CA ALA A 196 -10.73 -53.67 -1.61
C ALA A 196 -10.08 -53.53 -3.00
N GLU A 197 -9.19 -52.57 -3.21
CA GLU A 197 -8.48 -52.36 -4.48
C GLU A 197 -7.40 -53.41 -4.77
N VAL A 198 -6.81 -54.01 -3.73
CA VAL A 198 -5.80 -55.08 -3.86
C VAL A 198 -6.43 -56.46 -4.13
N GLY A 199 -7.77 -56.56 -4.07
CA GLY A 199 -8.51 -57.81 -4.10
C GLY A 199 -8.92 -58.35 -5.49
N ASP A 200 -8.74 -57.61 -6.59
CA ASP A 200 -9.12 -58.11 -7.92
C ASP A 200 -8.03 -59.05 -8.48
N PRO A 201 -8.32 -60.36 -8.66
CA PRO A 201 -7.34 -61.30 -9.20
C PRO A 201 -7.13 -61.04 -10.69
N ILE A 202 -5.87 -61.00 -11.13
CA ILE A 202 -5.51 -61.10 -12.54
C ILE A 202 -6.00 -62.47 -13.04
N GLU A 203 -7.07 -62.50 -13.84
CA GLU A 203 -7.50 -63.72 -14.53
C GLU A 203 -6.35 -64.23 -15.40
N PRO A 204 -5.94 -65.51 -15.28
CA PRO A 204 -4.88 -66.05 -16.12
C PRO A 204 -5.37 -66.14 -17.56
N ILE A 205 -4.61 -65.55 -18.47
CA ILE A 205 -4.82 -65.63 -19.93
C ILE A 205 -4.75 -67.11 -20.33
N PRO A 206 -5.76 -67.67 -21.03
CA PRO A 206 -5.69 -69.05 -21.50
C PRO A 206 -4.61 -69.17 -22.58
N GLU A 207 -3.60 -70.01 -22.35
CA GLU A 207 -2.66 -70.40 -23.41
C GLU A 207 -3.38 -71.25 -24.47
N ALA A 208 -3.01 -70.98 -25.73
CA ALA A 208 -3.64 -71.47 -26.96
C ALA A 208 -3.42 -72.97 -27.24
#